data_AF-A0A846V6A6-F1
#
_entry.id   AF-A0A846V6A6-F1
#
_cell.length_a   1.000
_cell.length_b   1.000
_cell.length_c   1.000
_cell.angle_alpha   90.00
_cell.angle_beta   90.00
_cell.angle_gamma   90.00
#
_symmetry.space_group_name_H-M   'P 1'
#
loop_
_entity.id
_entity.type
_entity.pdbx_description
1 polymer ?
#
loop_
_entity_poly.entity_id
_entity_poly.type
_entity_poly.pdbx_seq_one_letter_code
_entity_poly.pdbx_strand_id
1 'polypeptide(L)'
;MNRQQGFSLLETIAAILLLAIAVAALMRVASASLNLTDKLGQATHADMLAQGKLDALGIAEPLAPGEHEGRFDKDYRWRLRVLPWQDGELPPDAALMLYRVELHVLWGDARRPRELTYVTLRTARRGTP
;
A
#
# COMPACT_ATOMS: atom_id res chain seq x y z
N MET A 1 -39.59 56.50 -15.80
CA MET A 1 -40.05 55.95 -14.50
C MET A 1 -39.24 54.69 -14.21
N ASN A 2 -38.21 54.80 -13.36
CA ASN A 2 -37.36 53.66 -13.01
C ASN A 2 -38.06 52.80 -11.96
N ARG A 3 -38.41 51.56 -12.34
CA ARG A 3 -38.83 50.52 -11.40
C ARG A 3 -37.61 50.08 -10.60
N GLN A 4 -37.48 50.57 -9.37
CA GLN A 4 -36.61 49.95 -8.38
C GLN A 4 -37.25 48.60 -8.02
N GLN A 5 -36.72 47.52 -8.61
CA GLN A 5 -37.03 46.15 -8.20
C GLN A 5 -36.23 45.89 -6.92
N GLY A 6 -36.86 46.16 -5.78
CA GLY A 6 -36.28 45.90 -4.47
C GLY A 6 -35.96 44.42 -4.31
N PHE A 7 -34.74 44.15 -3.83
CA PHE A 7 -34.26 42.86 -3.38
C PHE A 7 -35.36 42.10 -2.64
N SER A 8 -35.78 40.96 -3.19
CA SER A 8 -36.76 40.10 -2.55
C SER A 8 -36.09 39.31 -1.42
N LEU A 9 -36.74 39.17 -0.26
CA LEU A 9 -36.31 38.25 0.81
C LEU A 9 -36.07 36.83 0.25
N LEU A 10 -36.91 36.42 -0.72
CA LEU A 10 -36.79 35.15 -1.41
C LEU A 10 -35.45 35.02 -2.14
N GLU A 11 -34.94 36.11 -2.70
CA GLU A 11 -33.68 36.13 -3.45
C GLU A 11 -32.48 35.97 -2.52
N THR A 12 -32.47 36.64 -1.37
CA THR A 12 -31.43 36.43 -0.35
C THR A 12 -31.44 34.99 0.17
N ILE A 13 -32.63 34.42 0.41
CA ILE A 13 -32.78 33.02 0.81
C ILE A 13 -32.29 32.08 -0.30
N ALA A 14 -32.69 32.33 -1.55
CA ALA A 14 -32.25 31.54 -2.69
C ALA A 14 -30.72 31.61 -2.88
N ALA A 15 -30.12 32.79 -2.72
CA ALA A 15 -28.67 32.98 -2.80
C ALA A 15 -27.93 32.21 -1.69
N ILE A 16 -28.43 32.24 -0.46
CA ILE A 16 -27.86 31.47 0.66
C ILE A 16 -27.99 29.97 0.40
N LEU A 17 -29.14 29.49 -0.11
CA LEU A 17 -29.33 28.09 -0.46
C LEU A 17 -28.38 27.64 -1.57
N LEU A 18 -28.22 28.44 -2.63
CA LEU A 18 -27.27 28.18 -3.71
C LEU A 18 -25.83 28.16 -3.18
N LEU A 19 -25.47 29.11 -2.33
CA LEU A 19 -24.16 29.15 -1.69
C LEU A 19 -23.92 27.90 -0.82
N ALA A 20 -24.90 27.49 -0.02
CA ALA A 20 -24.79 26.30 0.81
C ALA A 20 -24.58 25.03 -0.02
N ILE A 21 -25.30 24.89 -1.15
CA ILE A 21 -25.13 23.77 -2.09
C ILE A 21 -23.72 23.81 -2.71
N ALA A 22 -23.25 24.98 -3.13
CA ALA A 22 -21.92 25.14 -3.71
C ALA A 22 -20.82 24.77 -2.70
N VAL A 23 -20.91 25.24 -1.46
CA VAL A 23 -19.97 24.90 -0.37
C VAL A 23 -20.01 23.40 -0.06
N ALA A 24 -21.20 22.81 0.03
CA ALA A 24 -21.34 21.36 0.26
C ALA A 24 -20.69 20.55 -0.87
N ALA A 25 -20.88 20.95 -2.14
CA ALA A 25 -20.22 20.31 -3.27
C ALA A 25 -18.70 20.42 -3.19
N LEU A 26 -18.17 21.60 -2.86
CA LEU A 26 -16.73 21.82 -2.67
C LEU A 26 -16.15 20.95 -1.54
N MET A 27 -16.84 20.87 -0.41
CA MET A 27 -16.42 20.02 0.72
C MET A 27 -16.36 18.54 0.34
N ARG A 28 -17.31 18.05 -0.48
CA ARG A 28 -17.28 16.66 -0.95
C ARG A 28 -16.05 16.38 -1.82
N VAL A 29 -15.69 17.30 -2.70
CA VAL A 29 -14.49 17.17 -3.54
C VAL A 29 -13.22 17.23 -2.69
N ALA A 30 -13.11 18.19 -1.77
CA ALA A 30 -11.96 18.31 -0.88
C ALA A 30 -11.77 17.04 -0.02
N SER A 31 -12.86 16.51 0.54
CA SER A 31 -12.85 15.28 1.33
C SER A 31 -12.41 14.08 0.48
N ALA A 32 -12.88 13.98 -0.77
CA ALA A 32 -12.47 12.91 -1.68
C ALA A 32 -10.97 12.98 -1.99
N SER A 33 -10.44 14.18 -2.23
CA SER A 33 -9.00 14.39 -2.48
C SER A 33 -8.14 14.01 -1.26
N LEU A 34 -8.51 14.46 -0.06
CA LEU A 34 -7.77 14.11 1.17
C LEU A 34 -7.74 12.60 1.41
N ASN A 35 -8.89 11.94 1.23
CA ASN A 35 -8.99 10.48 1.36
C ASN A 35 -8.14 9.75 0.32
N LEU A 36 -7.98 10.30 -0.89
CA LEU A 36 -7.11 9.71 -1.91
C LEU A 36 -5.63 9.88 -1.53
N THR A 37 -5.24 11.06 -1.07
CA THR A 37 -3.86 11.34 -0.64
C THR A 37 -3.43 10.44 0.52
N ASP A 38 -4.29 10.25 1.53
CA ASP A 38 -3.99 9.34 2.64
C ASP A 38 -3.77 7.90 2.17
N LYS A 39 -4.62 7.42 1.25
CA LYS A 39 -4.46 6.08 0.66
C LYS A 39 -3.16 5.91 -0.12
N LEU A 40 -2.74 6.94 -0.86
CA LEU A 40 -1.48 6.93 -1.59
C LEU A 40 -0.30 6.91 -0.62
N GLY A 41 -0.34 7.73 0.43
CA GLY A 41 0.69 7.75 1.47
C GLY A 41 0.87 6.38 2.13
N GLN A 42 -0.23 5.68 2.45
CA GLN A 42 -0.17 4.34 3.04
C GLN A 42 0.45 3.31 2.07
N ALA A 43 0.10 3.35 0.79
CA ALA A 43 0.67 2.43 -0.19
C ALA A 43 2.17 2.68 -0.41
N THR A 44 2.60 3.94 -0.52
CA THR A 44 4.02 4.30 -0.60
C THR A 44 4.78 3.85 0.65
N HIS A 45 4.20 4.02 1.83
CA HIS A 45 4.85 3.55 3.06
C HIS A 45 4.97 2.02 3.10
N ALA A 46 3.93 1.28 2.68
CA ALA A 46 4.00 -0.17 2.53
C ALA A 46 5.11 -0.61 1.55
N ASP A 47 5.29 0.10 0.43
CA ASP A 47 6.35 -0.16 -0.56
C ASP A 47 7.75 0.04 0.06
N MET A 48 7.95 1.14 0.79
CA MET A 48 9.22 1.38 1.50
C MET A 48 9.54 0.29 2.53
N LEU A 49 8.54 -0.13 3.32
CA LEU A 49 8.70 -1.21 4.30
C LEU A 49 9.03 -2.54 3.60
N ALA A 50 8.38 -2.82 2.46
CA ALA A 50 8.62 -4.02 1.68
C ALA A 50 10.05 -4.05 1.13
N GLN A 51 10.50 -2.96 0.54
CA GLN A 51 11.87 -2.81 0.01
C GLN A 51 12.90 -3.03 1.11
N GLY A 52 12.74 -2.35 2.27
CA GLY A 52 13.65 -2.53 3.40
C GLY A 52 13.68 -3.98 3.91
N LYS A 53 12.53 -4.67 3.96
CA LYS A 53 12.46 -6.07 4.37
C LYS A 53 13.15 -7.00 3.38
N LEU A 54 12.97 -6.77 2.09
CA LEU A 54 13.64 -7.53 1.05
C LEU A 54 15.15 -7.27 1.08
N ASP A 55 15.60 -6.03 1.21
CA ASP A 55 17.03 -5.68 1.24
C ASP A 55 17.76 -6.32 2.42
N ALA A 56 17.11 -6.41 3.59
CA ALA A 56 17.68 -7.09 4.75
C ALA A 56 17.83 -8.62 4.58
N LEU A 57 17.03 -9.24 3.70
CA LEU A 57 16.95 -10.68 3.54
C LEU A 57 18.22 -11.26 2.88
N GLY A 58 18.89 -12.20 3.53
CA GLY A 58 20.17 -12.76 3.09
C GLY A 58 21.39 -11.93 3.47
N ILE A 59 21.22 -10.78 4.13
CA ILE A 59 22.31 -9.96 4.69
C ILE A 59 22.24 -9.96 6.21
N ALA A 60 21.16 -9.38 6.75
CA ALA A 60 20.92 -9.28 8.20
C ALA A 60 20.02 -10.41 8.70
N GLU A 61 19.07 -10.86 7.86
CA GLU A 61 18.17 -11.98 8.15
C GLU A 61 18.56 -13.19 7.29
N PRO A 62 18.57 -14.42 7.81
CA PRO A 62 18.91 -15.58 7.00
C PRO A 62 17.84 -15.85 5.93
N LEU A 63 18.27 -16.15 4.70
CA LEU A 63 17.39 -16.63 3.63
C LEU A 63 17.10 -18.12 3.86
N ALA A 64 16.12 -18.42 4.71
CA ALA A 64 15.70 -19.78 5.04
C ALA A 64 14.39 -20.14 4.31
N PRO A 65 14.27 -21.35 3.75
CA PRO A 65 13.00 -21.86 3.23
C PRO A 65 11.92 -21.89 4.30
N GLY A 66 10.68 -21.59 3.91
CA GLY A 66 9.52 -21.63 4.79
C GLY A 66 8.70 -20.35 4.80
N GLU A 67 7.72 -20.31 5.69
CA GLU A 67 6.86 -19.16 5.92
C GLU A 67 7.26 -18.44 7.19
N HIS A 68 7.38 -17.12 7.09
CA HIS A 68 7.71 -16.23 8.18
C HIS A 68 6.67 -15.11 8.22
N GLU A 69 6.27 -14.68 9.39
CA GLU A 69 5.32 -13.58 9.53
C GLU A 69 5.71 -12.66 10.68
N GLY A 70 5.21 -11.44 10.63
CA GLY A 70 5.50 -10.45 11.65
C GLY A 70 4.77 -9.14 11.42
N ARG A 71 5.23 -8.12 12.15
CA ARG A 71 4.72 -6.76 12.02
C ARG A 71 5.88 -5.80 11.86
N PHE A 72 5.68 -4.76 11.07
CA PHE A 72 6.58 -3.61 11.08
C PHE A 72 6.21 -2.69 12.24
N ASP A 73 4.91 -2.50 12.45
CA ASP A 73 4.35 -1.67 13.53
C ASP A 73 2.90 -2.10 13.86
N LYS A 74 2.10 -1.17 14.40
CA LYS A 74 0.69 -1.40 14.76
C LYS A 74 -0.25 -1.50 13.56
N ASP A 75 0.09 -0.85 12.44
CA ASP A 75 -0.75 -0.67 11.26
C ASP A 75 -0.32 -1.60 10.10
N TYR A 76 0.95 -1.98 10.03
CA TYR A 76 1.53 -2.79 8.96
C TYR A 76 2.03 -4.15 9.44
N ARG A 77 1.55 -5.20 8.77
CA ARG A 77 1.93 -6.61 8.99
C ARG A 77 2.56 -7.18 7.74
N TRP A 78 3.37 -8.22 7.87
CA TRP A 78 3.98 -8.88 6.73
C TRP A 78 3.95 -10.40 6.86
N ARG A 79 3.92 -11.06 5.70
CA ARG A 79 4.14 -12.50 5.54
C ARG A 79 5.14 -12.72 4.42
N LEU A 80 6.15 -13.52 4.68
CA LEU A 80 7.24 -13.85 3.78
C LEU A 80 7.21 -15.36 3.55
N ARG A 81 7.13 -15.77 2.30
CA ARG A 81 7.23 -17.17 1.90
C ARG A 81 8.47 -17.35 1.04
N VAL A 82 9.36 -18.24 1.47
CA VAL A 82 10.60 -18.56 0.76
C VAL A 82 10.52 -20.01 0.29
N LEU A 83 10.50 -20.19 -1.02
CA LEU A 83 10.38 -21.50 -1.67
C LEU A 83 11.66 -21.78 -2.47
N PRO A 84 12.23 -23.00 -2.40
CA PRO A 84 13.25 -23.40 -3.35
C PRO A 84 12.69 -23.28 -4.78
N TRP A 85 13.39 -22.57 -5.64
CA TRP A 85 13.01 -22.45 -7.04
C TRP A 85 13.57 -23.66 -7.80
N GLN A 86 12.67 -24.53 -8.27
CA GLN A 86 13.00 -25.72 -9.05
C GLN A 86 12.44 -25.55 -10.47
N ASP A 87 13.04 -24.65 -11.24
CA ASP A 87 12.71 -24.53 -12.66
C ASP A 87 14.01 -24.35 -13.46
N GLY A 88 14.41 -25.41 -14.17
CA GLY A 88 15.40 -25.42 -15.25
C GLY A 88 16.89 -25.35 -14.89
N GLU A 89 17.64 -26.39 -15.26
CA GLU A 89 19.06 -26.37 -15.68
C GLU A 89 20.17 -25.94 -14.71
N LEU A 90 19.91 -25.70 -13.41
CA LEU A 90 21.01 -25.58 -12.46
C LEU A 90 21.73 -26.95 -12.32
N PRO A 91 23.05 -27.03 -12.62
CA PRO A 91 23.80 -28.27 -12.48
C PRO A 91 23.63 -28.88 -11.07
N PRO A 92 23.55 -30.22 -10.92
CA PRO A 92 23.42 -30.86 -9.61
C PRO A 92 24.51 -30.44 -8.61
N ASP A 93 25.69 -30.08 -9.12
CA ASP A 93 26.88 -29.60 -8.42
C ASP A 93 26.94 -28.07 -8.24
N ALA A 94 25.90 -27.33 -8.63
CA ALA A 94 25.87 -25.88 -8.48
C ALA A 94 26.04 -25.47 -7.00
N ALA A 95 27.07 -24.68 -6.73
CA ALA A 95 27.34 -24.13 -5.38
C ALA A 95 26.29 -23.11 -4.92
N LEU A 96 25.33 -22.77 -5.78
CA LEU A 96 24.27 -21.79 -5.56
C LEU A 96 22.89 -22.46 -5.65
N MET A 97 22.00 -22.08 -4.74
CA MET A 97 20.58 -22.42 -4.76
C MET A 97 19.79 -21.15 -5.09
N LEU A 98 18.75 -21.30 -5.90
CA LEU A 98 17.82 -20.23 -6.21
C LEU A 98 16.55 -20.39 -5.36
N TYR A 99 16.11 -19.29 -4.77
CA TYR A 99 14.90 -19.23 -3.97
C TYR A 99 13.95 -18.20 -4.56
N ARG A 100 12.67 -18.55 -4.59
CA ARG A 100 11.59 -17.60 -4.81
C ARG A 100 11.14 -17.05 -3.48
N VAL A 101 11.18 -15.74 -3.37
CA VAL A 101 10.78 -14.99 -2.20
C VAL A 101 9.49 -14.25 -2.54
N GLU A 102 8.41 -14.58 -1.83
CA GLU A 102 7.12 -13.90 -1.92
C GLU A 102 6.91 -13.12 -0.62
N LEU A 103 6.83 -11.80 -0.71
CA LEU A 103 6.55 -10.91 0.42
C LEU A 103 5.18 -10.27 0.25
N HIS A 104 4.34 -10.46 1.26
CA HIS A 104 3.01 -9.88 1.36
C HIS A 104 3.03 -8.85 2.49
N VAL A 105 2.73 -7.59 2.17
CA VAL A 105 2.58 -6.51 3.16
C VAL A 105 1.11 -6.16 3.29
N LEU A 106 0.56 -6.26 4.50
CA LEU A 106 -0.85 -6.07 4.81
C LEU A 106 -1.07 -4.87 5.73
N TRP A 107 -2.03 -4.01 5.42
CA TRP A 107 -2.40 -2.85 6.24
C TRP A 107 -3.88 -2.49 6.11
N GLY A 108 -4.33 -1.55 6.95
CA GLY A 108 -5.72 -1.09 6.96
C GLY A 108 -6.65 -1.98 7.78
N ASP A 109 -7.95 -1.91 7.49
CA ASP A 109 -9.01 -2.56 8.27
C ASP A 109 -8.79 -4.08 8.36
N ALA A 110 -8.85 -4.65 9.57
CA ALA A 110 -8.71 -6.09 9.78
C ALA A 110 -9.75 -6.93 9.04
N ARG A 111 -10.95 -6.39 8.75
CA ARG A 111 -12.00 -7.09 7.99
C ARG A 111 -11.74 -7.10 6.49
N ARG A 112 -11.01 -6.10 5.98
CA ARG A 112 -10.66 -5.95 4.55
C ARG A 112 -9.25 -5.35 4.46
N PRO A 113 -8.22 -6.12 4.83
CA PRO A 113 -6.87 -5.61 4.77
C PRO A 113 -6.51 -5.35 3.31
N ARG A 114 -5.80 -4.25 3.09
CA ARG A 114 -5.09 -4.03 1.84
C ARG A 114 -3.83 -4.86 1.86
N GLU A 115 -3.43 -5.31 0.69
CA GLU A 115 -2.27 -6.16 0.51
C GLU A 115 -1.45 -5.70 -0.69
N LEU A 116 -0.14 -5.71 -0.52
CA LEU A 116 0.84 -5.48 -1.58
C LEU A 116 1.78 -6.69 -1.62
N THR A 117 1.90 -7.29 -2.80
CA THR A 117 2.67 -8.53 -3.00
C THR A 117 3.89 -8.24 -3.85
N TYR A 118 5.05 -8.72 -3.38
CA TYR A 118 6.31 -8.70 -4.10
C TYR A 118 6.77 -10.13 -4.32
N VAL A 119 7.25 -10.40 -5.53
CA VAL A 119 7.87 -11.68 -5.87
C VAL A 119 9.25 -11.38 -6.44
N THR A 120 10.27 -11.97 -5.83
CA THR A 120 11.65 -11.84 -6.29
C THR A 120 12.38 -13.18 -6.24
N LEU A 121 13.45 -13.30 -7.01
CA LEU A 121 14.33 -14.46 -7.01
C LEU A 121 15.64 -14.07 -6.32
N ARG A 122 16.07 -14.88 -5.35
CA ARG A 122 17.34 -14.68 -4.65
C ARG A 122 18.19 -15.92 -4.69
N THR A 123 19.47 -15.72 -4.94
CA THR A 123 20.47 -16.79 -4.84
C THR A 123 21.06 -16.81 -3.45
N ALA A 124 21.30 -18.02 -2.93
CA ALA A 124 22.11 -18.22 -1.74
C ALA A 124 23.10 -19.34 -1.99
N ARG A 125 24.25 -19.26 -1.33
CA ARG A 125 25.25 -20.33 -1.41
C ARG A 125 24.69 -21.57 -0.73
N ARG A 126 24.82 -22.72 -1.38
CA ARG A 126 24.52 -24.01 -0.80
C ARG A 126 25.45 -24.21 0.40
N GLY A 127 24.92 -24.19 1.61
CA GLY A 127 25.70 -24.43 2.82
C GLY A 127 26.40 -25.79 2.70
N THR A 128 27.72 -25.80 2.71
CA THR A 128 28.49 -27.03 2.92
C THR A 128 28.21 -27.53 4.35
N PRO A 129 27.96 -28.84 4.54
CA PRO A 129 27.71 -29.42 5.86
C PRO A 129 28.87 -29.20 6.83
#